data_AF-A0A9N9DHQ1-F1
#
_entry.id   AF-A0A9N9DHQ1-F1
#
_cell.length_a   1.000
_cell.length_b   1.000
_cell.length_c   1.000
_cell.angle_alpha   90.00
_cell.angle_beta   90.00
_cell.angle_gamma   90.00
#
_symmetry.space_group_name_H-M   'P 1'
#
loop_
_entity.id
_entity.type
_entity.pdbx_description
1 polymer ?
#
loop_
_entity_poly.entity_id
_entity_poly.type
_entity_poly.pdbx_seq_one_letter_code
_entity_poly.pdbx_strand_id
1 'polypeptide(L)'
;MVTAPLAPRVKKTEETYQKVTQIEHIVKRPDTYIGSVQVVNDARWVFDKNKEAMTHRLVTFVPGLYKIFDEILVNAADNKIRDPSMDTIKVTIDAADNTISIYNNGQGIPVEVHKKENVYVPELIFGHLLTSSNYDDDEKKVTGGRNGYGAKLLYTAADNTNLVYGFLFAIDIMGQMSQPKLTTASKKEDFTRITFKPDLGKFGMTTIDKDTEALLVKLVYDLAGSEDEGTKPTLITKILTIDGKLVFASVMGPTDQLVREITETIKKKFKQITPPKPSQIKNHLWIFLNCLIENLAFDSQTKDTLTLQRSAFGSTAVLSDDFVKKSEILSTQIYDWNITDKTYQRLIKVLFTFFLVLKTNIIDNIAKLMKVKQEQQLRKTDGHKLSRISGIAKLDDANQAGTRNGSRCTLILTEGDSAKALAVSGLSIVGRDHFGVFP
;
A
#
# COMPACT_ATOMS: atom_id res chain seq x y z
N MET A 1 30.33 -27.20 -28.18
CA MET A 1 30.32 -28.42 -27.35
C MET A 1 29.69 -28.06 -26.01
N VAL A 2 28.48 -28.55 -25.73
CA VAL A 2 27.85 -28.39 -24.41
C VAL A 2 28.51 -29.44 -23.52
N THR A 3 29.37 -29.01 -22.60
CA THR A 3 29.98 -29.90 -21.60
C THR A 3 28.87 -30.52 -20.76
N ALA A 4 28.82 -31.85 -20.71
CA ALA A 4 27.90 -32.58 -19.85
C ALA A 4 28.08 -32.14 -18.38
N PRO A 5 26.99 -31.97 -17.61
CA PRO A 5 27.10 -31.60 -16.21
C PRO A 5 27.87 -32.68 -15.45
N LEU A 6 28.90 -32.27 -14.70
CA LEU A 6 29.70 -33.14 -13.85
C LEU A 6 28.80 -33.89 -12.86
N ALA A 7 29.06 -35.19 -12.67
CA ALA A 7 28.32 -36.01 -11.71
C ALA A 7 28.37 -35.38 -10.29
N PRO A 8 27.26 -35.36 -9.54
CA PRO A 8 27.24 -34.73 -8.22
C PRO A 8 28.24 -35.41 -7.28
N ARG A 9 29.18 -34.63 -6.73
CA ARG A 9 30.09 -35.11 -5.69
C ARG A 9 29.27 -35.58 -4.48
N VAL A 10 29.48 -36.81 -4.04
CA VAL A 10 28.93 -37.31 -2.78
C VAL A 10 29.56 -36.50 -1.64
N LYS A 11 28.76 -35.68 -0.97
CA LYS A 11 29.19 -34.88 0.18
C LYS A 11 29.30 -35.77 1.41
N LYS A 12 30.28 -35.48 2.27
CA LYS A 12 30.34 -36.12 3.60
C LYS A 12 29.15 -35.68 4.47
N THR A 13 28.86 -36.44 5.52
CA THR A 13 27.77 -36.14 6.46
C THR A 13 27.90 -34.72 7.03
N GLU A 14 29.11 -34.34 7.44
CA GLU A 14 29.42 -33.02 8.03
C GLU A 14 29.34 -31.88 7.00
N GLU A 15 29.60 -32.17 5.72
CA GLU A 15 29.42 -31.20 4.62
C GLU A 15 27.93 -31.01 4.28
N THR A 16 27.11 -32.03 4.54
CA THR A 16 25.68 -32.06 4.24
C THR A 16 24.85 -31.39 5.34
N TYR A 17 25.13 -31.70 6.61
CA TYR A 17 24.41 -31.18 7.76
C TYR A 17 25.27 -30.17 8.52
N GLN A 18 25.01 -28.89 8.28
CA GLN A 18 25.79 -27.80 8.86
C GLN A 18 24.98 -27.07 9.94
N LYS A 19 25.62 -26.79 11.07
CA LYS A 19 25.13 -25.82 12.06
C LYS A 19 25.87 -24.51 11.81
N VAL A 20 25.13 -23.40 11.71
CA VAL A 20 25.69 -22.06 11.51
C VAL A 20 25.27 -21.15 12.66
N THR A 21 26.07 -20.13 12.93
CA THR A 21 25.70 -19.05 13.85
C THR A 21 24.60 -18.17 13.25
N GLN A 22 23.97 -17.32 14.06
CA GLN A 22 22.92 -16.43 13.58
C GLN A 22 23.44 -15.44 12.53
N ILE A 23 24.63 -14.85 12.75
CA ILE A 23 25.27 -13.92 11.79
C ILE A 23 25.57 -14.64 10.47
N GLU A 24 26.16 -15.85 10.53
CA GLU A 24 26.42 -16.66 9.33
C GLU A 24 25.13 -17.00 8.58
N HIS A 25 24.04 -17.28 9.29
CA HIS A 25 22.75 -17.56 8.66
C HIS A 25 22.20 -16.31 7.96
N ILE A 26 22.27 -15.14 8.58
CA ILE A 26 21.83 -13.87 7.97
C ILE A 26 22.63 -13.61 6.68
N VAL A 27 23.95 -13.82 6.69
CA VAL A 27 24.80 -13.64 5.49
C VAL A 27 24.49 -14.68 4.41
N LYS A 28 24.22 -15.94 4.78
CA LYS A 28 23.90 -17.03 3.84
C LYS A 28 22.48 -16.97 3.28
N ARG A 29 21.53 -16.41 4.03
CA ARG A 29 20.08 -16.37 3.74
C ARG A 29 19.51 -14.97 4.02
N PRO A 30 20.02 -13.93 3.35
CA PRO A 30 19.61 -12.54 3.61
C PRO A 30 18.13 -12.28 3.28
N ASP A 31 17.56 -13.05 2.37
CA ASP A 31 16.16 -12.95 1.91
C ASP A 31 15.13 -13.02 3.04
N THR A 32 15.38 -13.84 4.06
CA THR A 32 14.51 -13.95 5.24
C THR A 32 14.50 -12.68 6.11
N TYR A 33 15.55 -11.86 6.03
CA TYR A 33 15.77 -10.73 6.94
C TYR A 33 15.57 -9.38 6.25
N ILE A 34 16.13 -9.20 5.06
CA ILE A 34 16.11 -7.93 4.32
C ILE A 34 15.34 -8.04 3.00
N GLY A 35 14.86 -9.22 2.63
CA GLY A 35 14.30 -9.48 1.30
C GLY A 35 15.39 -9.79 0.27
N SER A 36 14.97 -9.98 -0.99
CA SER A 36 15.85 -10.44 -2.07
C SER A 36 17.08 -9.54 -2.25
N VAL A 37 18.25 -10.16 -2.38
CA VAL A 37 19.50 -9.50 -2.80
C VAL A 37 19.70 -9.52 -4.31
N GLN A 38 18.74 -10.07 -5.06
CA GLN A 38 18.75 -10.08 -6.51
C GLN A 38 18.09 -8.81 -7.05
N VAL A 39 18.59 -8.34 -8.20
CA VAL A 39 18.02 -7.22 -8.95
C VAL A 39 16.61 -7.59 -9.42
N VAL A 40 15.65 -6.70 -9.19
CA VAL A 40 14.28 -6.82 -9.67
C VAL A 40 13.92 -5.63 -10.55
N ASN A 41 13.00 -5.86 -11.49
CA ASN A 41 12.42 -4.83 -12.34
C ASN A 41 10.92 -4.77 -12.04
N ASP A 42 10.46 -3.65 -11.50
CA ASP A 42 9.07 -3.52 -11.06
C ASP A 42 8.57 -2.08 -11.30
N ALA A 43 7.28 -1.94 -11.60
CA ALA A 43 6.67 -0.64 -11.79
C ALA A 43 6.37 -0.01 -10.42
N ARG A 44 7.05 1.11 -10.11
CA ARG A 44 6.97 1.76 -8.80
C ARG A 44 6.83 3.27 -8.92
N TRP A 45 6.24 3.85 -7.89
CA TRP A 45 6.28 5.29 -7.66
C TRP A 45 7.65 5.69 -7.12
N VAL A 46 8.31 6.61 -7.81
CA VAL A 46 9.58 7.23 -7.41
C VAL A 46 9.50 8.74 -7.55
N PHE A 47 10.32 9.46 -6.81
CA PHE A 47 10.41 10.91 -6.95
C PHE A 47 11.30 11.26 -8.16
N ASP A 48 10.74 11.94 -9.16
CA ASP A 48 11.50 12.47 -10.30
C ASP A 48 11.95 13.90 -9.98
N LYS A 49 13.24 14.06 -9.69
CA LYS A 49 13.84 15.35 -9.33
C LYS A 49 13.65 16.43 -10.40
N ASN A 50 13.54 16.05 -11.68
CA ASN A 50 13.39 17.04 -12.76
C ASN A 50 11.96 17.56 -12.86
N LYS A 51 10.98 16.71 -12.53
CA LYS A 51 9.55 17.06 -12.52
C LYS A 51 9.08 17.57 -11.17
N GLU A 52 9.91 17.44 -10.14
CA GLU A 52 9.56 17.69 -8.74
C GLU A 52 8.25 16.98 -8.34
N ALA A 53 8.07 15.75 -8.83
CA ALA A 53 6.82 15.02 -8.69
C ALA A 53 7.02 13.50 -8.62
N MET A 54 6.10 12.82 -7.92
CA MET A 54 6.02 11.37 -7.95
C MET A 54 5.67 10.88 -9.36
N THR A 55 6.46 9.94 -9.88
CA THR A 55 6.28 9.33 -11.21
C THR A 55 6.20 7.81 -11.06
N HIS A 56 5.18 7.20 -11.67
CA HIS A 56 5.06 5.76 -11.77
C HIS A 56 5.78 5.26 -13.02
N ARG A 57 6.86 4.49 -12.83
CA ARG A 57 7.68 3.96 -13.94
C ARG A 57 8.29 2.62 -13.58
N LEU A 58 8.81 1.90 -14.57
CA LEU A 58 9.66 0.74 -14.32
C LEU A 58 10.95 1.20 -13.62
N VAL A 59 11.34 0.49 -12.58
CA VAL A 59 12.53 0.76 -11.78
C VAL A 59 13.30 -0.53 -11.59
N THR A 60 14.62 -0.47 -11.77
CA THR A 60 15.55 -1.54 -11.49
C THR A 60 16.20 -1.32 -10.12
N PHE A 61 16.00 -2.22 -9.16
CA PHE A 61 16.55 -2.04 -7.81
C PHE A 61 16.76 -3.38 -7.09
N VAL A 62 17.41 -3.34 -5.93
CA VAL A 62 17.61 -4.50 -5.06
C VAL A 62 16.80 -4.33 -3.76
N PRO A 63 15.79 -5.18 -3.49
CA PRO A 63 14.94 -5.06 -2.31
C PRO A 63 15.70 -5.05 -0.98
N GLY A 64 16.75 -5.85 -0.87
CA GLY A 64 17.62 -5.90 0.31
C GLY A 64 18.22 -4.55 0.68
N LEU A 65 18.77 -3.83 -0.29
CA LEU A 65 19.36 -2.51 -0.07
C LEU A 65 18.30 -1.47 0.32
N TYR A 66 17.16 -1.49 -0.38
CA TYR A 66 16.01 -0.66 -0.03
C TYR A 66 15.56 -0.89 1.42
N LYS A 67 15.54 -2.15 1.87
CA LYS A 67 15.06 -2.50 3.21
C LYS A 67 16.03 -2.08 4.32
N ILE A 68 17.33 -2.21 4.09
CA ILE A 68 18.33 -1.78 5.08
C ILE A 68 18.26 -0.28 5.31
N PHE A 69 18.09 0.51 4.24
CA PHE A 69 17.85 1.95 4.36
C PHE A 69 16.57 2.26 5.13
N ASP A 70 15.46 1.60 4.77
CA ASP A 70 14.15 1.76 5.41
C ASP A 70 14.20 1.52 6.93
N GLU A 71 14.90 0.47 7.39
CA GLU A 71 15.03 0.18 8.82
C GLU A 71 15.72 1.32 9.60
N ILE A 72 16.76 1.93 9.02
CA ILE A 72 17.45 3.07 9.68
C ILE A 72 16.59 4.33 9.65
N LEU A 73 15.88 4.56 8.54
CA LEU A 73 14.99 5.71 8.39
C LEU A 73 13.82 5.64 9.38
N VAL A 74 13.18 4.47 9.52
CA VAL A 74 12.08 4.25 10.48
C VAL A 74 12.57 4.37 11.92
N ASN A 75 13.80 3.92 12.24
CA ASN A 75 14.35 4.11 13.59
C ASN A 75 14.54 5.60 13.92
N ALA A 76 14.91 6.43 12.94
CA ALA A 76 14.99 7.88 13.12
C ALA A 76 13.59 8.49 13.34
N ALA A 77 12.57 8.01 12.63
CA ALA A 77 11.18 8.41 12.81
C ALA A 77 10.62 8.01 14.18
N ASP A 78 10.88 6.78 14.64
CA ASP A 78 10.45 6.26 15.94
C ASP A 78 10.94 7.14 17.11
N ASN A 79 12.03 7.88 16.92
CA ASN A 79 12.49 8.84 17.91
C ASN A 79 11.50 10.00 18.14
N LYS A 80 10.64 10.36 17.18
CA LYS A 80 9.58 11.36 17.39
C LYS A 80 8.58 10.95 18.47
N ILE A 81 8.26 9.65 18.49
CA ILE A 81 7.33 9.06 19.45
C ILE A 81 7.98 9.06 20.84
N ARG A 82 9.28 8.74 20.91
CA ARG A 82 10.06 8.74 22.15
C ARG A 82 10.29 10.15 22.69
N ASP A 83 10.64 11.07 21.81
CA ASP A 83 10.92 12.47 22.11
C ASP A 83 10.09 13.39 21.18
N PRO A 84 8.94 13.90 21.66
CA PRO A 84 8.10 14.82 20.91
C PRO A 84 8.80 16.12 20.51
N SER A 85 9.94 16.49 21.11
CA SER A 85 10.71 17.68 20.74
C SER A 85 11.55 17.51 19.48
N MET A 86 11.76 16.27 19.00
CA MET A 86 12.43 16.01 17.72
C MET A 86 11.67 16.69 16.58
N ASP A 87 12.37 17.47 15.75
CA ASP A 87 11.77 18.19 14.63
C ASP A 87 12.49 17.97 13.29
N THR A 88 13.67 17.34 13.32
CA THR A 88 14.58 17.31 12.18
C THR A 88 15.13 15.91 11.96
N ILE A 89 14.88 15.39 10.75
CA ILE A 89 15.61 14.27 10.17
C ILE A 89 16.36 14.78 8.93
N LYS A 90 17.63 14.39 8.77
CA LYS A 90 18.45 14.70 7.60
C LYS A 90 19.00 13.44 7.00
N VAL A 91 18.75 13.24 5.71
CA VAL A 91 19.28 12.11 4.94
C VAL A 91 20.27 12.62 3.91
N THR A 92 21.42 11.97 3.81
CA THR A 92 22.45 12.23 2.81
C THR A 92 22.76 10.93 2.10
N ILE A 93 22.62 10.93 0.78
CA ILE A 93 22.98 9.79 -0.08
C ILE A 93 24.10 10.28 -0.99
N ASP A 94 25.30 9.76 -0.78
CA ASP A 94 26.45 10.02 -1.61
C ASP A 94 26.67 8.82 -2.54
N ALA A 95 26.22 8.95 -3.79
CA ALA A 95 26.39 7.90 -4.80
C ALA A 95 27.83 7.78 -5.30
N ALA A 96 28.67 8.81 -5.13
CA ALA A 96 30.08 8.76 -5.52
C ALA A 96 30.88 7.92 -4.51
N ASP A 97 30.62 8.15 -3.22
CA ASP A 97 31.29 7.44 -2.12
C ASP A 97 30.51 6.18 -1.66
N ASN A 98 29.38 5.89 -2.29
CA ASN A 98 28.43 4.83 -1.93
C ASN A 98 28.04 4.87 -0.44
N THR A 99 27.93 6.06 0.13
CA THR A 99 27.70 6.26 1.56
C THR A 99 26.33 6.86 1.82
N ILE A 100 25.65 6.37 2.85
CA ILE A 100 24.35 6.85 3.27
C ILE A 100 24.46 7.31 4.72
N SER A 101 23.94 8.50 5.02
CA SER A 101 23.87 9.04 6.37
C SER A 101 22.46 9.48 6.73
N ILE A 102 21.95 9.03 7.86
CA ILE A 102 20.65 9.41 8.40
C ILE A 102 20.87 10.03 9.78
N TYR A 103 20.44 11.27 9.96
CA TYR A 103 20.55 12.04 11.20
C TYR A 103 19.16 12.35 11.72
N ASN A 104 18.99 12.35 13.04
CA ASN A 104 17.84 12.95 13.72
C ASN A 104 18.30 13.71 14.96
N ASN A 105 17.65 14.85 15.25
CA ASN A 105 17.81 15.51 16.54
C ASN A 105 16.90 14.89 17.62
N GLY A 106 16.79 15.56 18.75
CA GLY A 106 16.06 15.07 19.92
C GLY A 106 16.91 14.13 20.77
N GLN A 107 16.29 13.54 21.78
CA GLN A 107 16.95 12.72 22.80
C GLN A 107 17.79 11.62 22.16
N GLY A 108 19.09 11.70 22.40
CA GLY A 108 20.06 10.71 21.92
C GLY A 108 19.93 9.37 22.63
N ILE A 109 20.74 8.41 22.20
CA ILE A 109 20.87 7.13 22.90
C ILE A 109 21.75 7.35 24.14
N PRO A 110 21.36 6.83 25.32
CA PRO A 110 22.16 6.95 26.53
C PRO A 110 23.59 6.43 26.34
N VAL A 111 24.59 7.24 26.66
CA VAL A 111 26.00 6.85 26.59
C VAL A 111 26.46 6.35 27.96
N GLU A 112 25.93 5.20 28.35
CA GLU A 112 26.24 4.55 29.62
C GLU A 112 26.44 3.04 29.45
N VAL A 113 27.10 2.41 30.43
CA VAL A 113 27.30 0.96 30.46
C VAL A 113 26.03 0.28 30.94
N HIS A 114 25.50 -0.64 30.14
CA HIS A 114 24.34 -1.43 30.49
C HIS A 114 24.72 -2.45 31.58
N LYS A 115 24.19 -2.27 32.80
CA LYS A 115 24.60 -3.02 34.00
C LYS A 115 24.55 -4.55 33.88
N LYS A 116 23.64 -5.09 33.07
CA LYS A 116 23.49 -6.54 32.89
C LYS A 116 24.39 -7.10 31.80
N GLU A 117 24.56 -6.36 30.71
CA GLU A 117 25.26 -6.84 29.51
C GLU A 117 26.73 -6.38 29.48
N ASN A 118 27.14 -5.50 30.42
CA ASN A 118 28.51 -5.02 30.62
C ASN A 118 29.16 -4.38 29.38
N VAL A 119 28.35 -3.85 28.48
CA VAL A 119 28.76 -3.07 27.29
C VAL A 119 28.01 -1.75 27.28
N TYR A 120 28.48 -0.77 26.50
CA TYR A 120 27.75 0.48 26.35
C TYR A 120 26.40 0.27 25.64
N VAL A 121 25.37 1.04 26.00
CA VAL A 121 24.03 0.91 25.38
C VAL A 121 24.07 1.07 23.85
N PRO A 122 24.79 2.03 23.24
CA PRO A 122 24.93 2.12 21.78
C PRO A 122 25.54 0.86 21.17
N GLU A 123 26.58 0.31 21.80
CA GLU A 123 27.21 -0.96 21.42
C GLU A 123 26.19 -2.10 21.48
N LEU A 124 25.43 -2.20 22.56
CA LEU A 124 24.41 -3.22 22.74
C LEU A 124 23.35 -3.20 21.63
N ILE A 125 22.79 -2.02 21.34
CA ILE A 125 21.63 -1.89 20.44
C ILE A 125 21.99 -1.86 18.95
N PHE A 126 23.25 -1.60 18.60
CA PHE A 126 23.70 -1.63 17.21
C PHE A 126 24.67 -2.77 16.90
N GLY A 127 25.27 -3.38 17.92
CA GLY A 127 26.32 -4.39 17.86
C GLY A 127 25.87 -5.83 18.14
N HIS A 128 24.79 -6.00 18.90
CA HIS A 128 24.29 -7.33 19.26
C HIS A 128 22.92 -7.60 18.66
N LEU A 129 22.76 -8.73 17.97
CA LEU A 129 21.46 -9.18 17.47
C LEU A 129 20.47 -9.35 18.62
N LEU A 130 19.17 -9.28 18.30
CA LEU A 130 18.08 -9.50 19.27
C LEU A 130 18.04 -8.49 20.43
N THR A 131 18.44 -7.25 20.23
CA THR A 131 18.30 -6.17 21.22
C THR A 131 17.27 -5.13 20.77
N SER A 132 16.40 -4.67 21.67
CA SER A 132 15.32 -3.73 21.35
C SER A 132 14.81 -3.03 22.61
N SER A 133 14.34 -1.79 22.50
CA SER A 133 13.53 -1.12 23.53
C SER A 133 12.05 -1.51 23.47
N ASN A 134 11.65 -2.28 22.46
CA ASN A 134 10.26 -2.56 22.10
C ASN A 134 9.87 -4.03 22.34
N TYR A 135 10.50 -4.70 23.32
CA TYR A 135 10.15 -6.08 23.70
C TYR A 135 9.11 -6.18 24.82
N ASP A 136 8.87 -5.09 25.53
CA ASP A 136 7.78 -5.02 26.49
C ASP A 136 6.47 -4.75 25.73
N ASP A 137 5.71 -5.82 25.49
CA ASP A 137 4.41 -5.79 24.81
C ASP A 137 3.27 -5.36 25.76
N ASP A 138 3.51 -5.25 27.08
CA ASP A 138 2.54 -4.70 28.03
C ASP A 138 2.43 -3.17 27.89
N GLU A 139 3.46 -2.52 27.33
CA GLU A 139 3.43 -1.13 26.90
C GLU A 139 2.87 -1.00 25.48
N LYS A 140 1.71 -0.37 25.34
CA LYS A 140 1.14 -0.04 24.02
C LYS A 140 2.05 0.94 23.29
N LYS A 141 2.67 0.49 22.20
CA LYS A 141 3.57 1.30 21.37
C LYS A 141 3.04 1.44 19.95
N VAL A 142 3.27 2.61 19.36
CA VAL A 142 2.93 2.94 17.96
C VAL A 142 4.18 3.10 17.08
N THR A 143 5.29 2.50 17.50
CA THR A 143 6.58 2.52 16.80
C THR A 143 6.66 1.47 15.70
N GLY A 144 7.42 1.72 14.64
CA GLY A 144 7.64 0.78 13.56
C GLY A 144 8.62 -0.36 13.91
N GLY A 145 9.55 -0.12 14.84
CA GLY A 145 10.50 -1.13 15.34
C GLY A 145 9.83 -2.16 16.28
N ARG A 146 10.05 -3.46 16.04
CA ARG A 146 9.53 -4.54 16.91
C ARG A 146 10.56 -5.64 17.19
N ASN A 147 11.17 -6.17 16.14
CA ASN A 147 11.88 -7.45 16.22
C ASN A 147 13.35 -7.35 16.66
N GLY A 148 13.87 -6.15 16.94
CA GLY A 148 15.26 -5.96 17.39
C GLY A 148 16.35 -6.25 16.33
N TYR A 149 15.97 -6.52 15.07
CA TYR A 149 16.90 -6.83 13.99
C TYR A 149 17.36 -5.59 13.20
N GLY A 150 16.45 -4.63 12.92
CA GLY A 150 16.59 -3.60 11.89
C GLY A 150 17.97 -2.95 11.78
N ALA A 151 18.43 -2.29 12.84
CA ALA A 151 19.71 -1.59 12.82
C ALA A 151 20.94 -2.54 12.70
N LYS A 152 20.81 -3.80 13.10
CA LYS A 152 21.86 -4.81 13.03
C LYS A 152 21.89 -5.51 11.67
N LEU A 153 20.81 -5.45 10.89
CA LEU A 153 20.81 -5.99 9.53
C LEU A 153 21.79 -5.25 8.61
N LEU A 154 22.29 -4.08 9.03
CA LEU A 154 23.46 -3.41 8.44
C LEU A 154 24.70 -4.32 8.33
N TYR A 155 24.85 -5.36 9.17
CA TYR A 155 25.97 -6.33 9.04
C TYR A 155 25.98 -7.05 7.69
N THR A 156 24.82 -7.19 7.05
CA THR A 156 24.77 -7.79 5.72
C THR A 156 25.34 -6.90 4.63
N ALA A 157 25.56 -5.61 4.92
CA ALA A 157 25.73 -4.58 3.92
C ALA A 157 26.64 -3.40 4.34
N ALA A 158 27.55 -3.48 5.31
CA ALA A 158 28.30 -2.28 5.71
C ALA A 158 29.83 -2.47 5.65
N ASP A 159 30.50 -1.68 4.81
CA ASP A 159 31.96 -1.50 4.83
C ASP A 159 32.29 -0.15 5.50
N ASN A 160 32.43 -0.17 6.83
CA ASN A 160 32.71 0.96 7.73
C ASN A 160 31.54 1.92 8.00
N THR A 161 30.90 1.75 9.16
CA THR A 161 29.96 2.74 9.73
C THR A 161 30.71 3.78 10.56
N ASN A 162 30.30 5.06 10.51
CA ASN A 162 30.90 6.13 11.32
C ASN A 162 29.84 7.16 11.81
N LEU A 163 30.03 7.64 13.05
CA LEU A 163 29.58 8.91 13.68
C LEU A 163 28.21 9.07 14.38
N VAL A 164 28.25 9.16 15.73
CA VAL A 164 27.35 9.96 16.61
C VAL A 164 28.18 10.83 17.59
N TYR A 165 27.63 11.96 18.05
CA TYR A 165 28.09 12.70 19.23
C TYR A 165 28.24 11.76 20.45
N GLY A 166 29.35 11.87 21.18
CA GLY A 166 29.57 11.19 22.47
C GLY A 166 29.95 9.71 22.41
N PHE A 167 29.75 8.99 21.30
CA PHE A 167 30.14 7.58 21.17
C PHE A 167 30.36 7.23 19.69
N LEU A 168 31.60 6.98 19.27
CA LEU A 168 31.95 6.61 17.90
C LEU A 168 32.51 5.18 17.85
N PHE A 169 31.85 4.29 17.12
CA PHE A 169 32.38 2.97 16.80
C PHE A 169 31.97 2.59 15.37
N ALA A 170 32.84 1.83 14.72
CA ALA A 170 32.57 1.19 13.44
C ALA A 170 32.18 -0.27 13.69
N ILE A 171 31.21 -0.76 12.93
CA ILE A 171 30.83 -2.17 12.94
C ILE A 171 31.06 -2.75 11.55
N ASP A 172 31.77 -3.88 11.48
CA ASP A 172 31.97 -4.59 10.23
C ASP A 172 30.82 -5.56 9.91
N ILE A 173 30.89 -6.16 8.73
CA ILE A 173 29.88 -7.12 8.23
C ILE A 173 29.74 -8.40 9.07
N MET A 174 30.70 -8.69 9.96
CA MET A 174 30.68 -9.83 10.88
C MET A 174 30.24 -9.43 12.29
N GLY A 175 29.83 -8.18 12.49
CA GLY A 175 29.44 -7.64 13.79
C GLY A 175 30.63 -7.32 14.70
N GLN A 176 31.86 -7.27 14.15
CA GLN A 176 33.03 -6.85 14.92
C GLN A 176 33.00 -5.33 15.08
N MET A 177 33.14 -4.88 16.32
CA MET A 177 33.07 -3.47 16.66
C MET A 177 34.45 -2.91 16.97
N SER A 178 34.74 -1.73 16.45
CA SER A 178 35.91 -0.97 16.89
C SER A 178 35.72 -0.52 18.34
N GLN A 179 36.83 -0.29 19.04
CA GLN A 179 36.77 0.37 20.35
C GLN A 179 36.06 1.72 20.24
N PRO A 180 35.12 2.02 21.14
CA PRO A 180 34.35 3.24 21.07
C PRO A 180 35.22 4.46 21.43
N LYS A 181 35.21 5.46 20.56
CA LYS A 181 35.85 6.75 20.82
C LYS A 181 34.85 7.69 21.46
N LEU A 182 35.12 8.04 22.72
CA LEU A 182 34.38 9.03 23.49
C LEU A 182 34.97 10.43 23.24
N THR A 183 34.12 11.41 22.98
CA THR A 183 34.54 12.81 22.84
C THR A 183 33.59 13.71 23.62
N THR A 184 34.14 14.77 24.23
CA THR A 184 33.34 15.79 24.92
C THR A 184 32.48 16.58 23.93
N ALA A 185 31.21 16.79 24.28
CA ALA A 185 30.27 17.53 23.46
C ALA A 185 30.62 19.04 23.44
N SER A 186 30.66 19.65 22.26
CA SER A 186 30.90 21.09 22.08
C SER A 186 29.62 21.91 21.83
N LYS A 187 28.47 21.25 21.69
CA LYS A 187 27.15 21.86 21.46
C LYS A 187 26.13 21.28 22.46
N LYS A 188 25.08 22.06 22.73
CA LYS A 188 24.01 21.75 23.70
C LYS A 188 22.90 20.83 23.19
N GLU A 189 22.91 20.45 21.91
CA GLU A 189 21.82 19.68 21.30
C GLU A 189 22.19 18.21 21.13
N ASP A 190 21.29 17.34 21.57
CA ASP A 190 21.37 15.90 21.39
C ASP A 190 20.98 15.53 19.95
N PHE A 191 21.62 14.48 19.44
CA PHE A 191 21.28 13.89 18.15
C PHE A 191 21.76 12.45 18.05
N THR A 192 21.18 11.72 17.09
CA THR A 192 21.71 10.44 16.60
C THR A 192 21.99 10.55 15.11
N ARG A 193 23.09 9.97 14.65
CA ARG A 193 23.45 9.87 13.23
C ARG A 193 24.00 8.49 12.93
N ILE A 194 23.49 7.87 11.88
CA ILE A 194 23.96 6.57 11.42
C ILE A 194 24.46 6.77 10.00
N THR A 195 25.76 6.62 9.79
CA THR A 195 26.38 6.60 8.47
C THR A 195 26.87 5.19 8.16
N PHE A 196 26.52 4.67 6.99
CA PHE A 196 26.90 3.35 6.53
C PHE A 196 27.21 3.34 5.03
N LYS A 197 28.08 2.42 4.62
CA LYS A 197 28.43 2.18 3.22
C LYS A 197 27.98 0.78 2.80
N PRO A 198 26.86 0.65 2.06
CA PRO A 198 26.40 -0.59 1.45
C PRO A 198 27.52 -1.47 0.87
N ASP A 199 27.60 -2.75 1.24
CA ASP A 199 28.37 -3.77 0.53
C ASP A 199 27.63 -4.11 -0.76
N LEU A 200 27.78 -3.23 -1.75
CA LEU A 200 27.12 -3.32 -3.03
C LEU A 200 27.43 -4.61 -3.77
N GLY A 201 28.60 -5.22 -3.51
CA GLY A 201 28.98 -6.51 -4.09
C GLY A 201 28.00 -7.63 -3.74
N LYS A 202 27.49 -7.65 -2.50
CA LYS A 202 26.46 -8.62 -2.06
C LYS A 202 25.10 -8.41 -2.72
N PHE A 203 24.84 -7.21 -3.25
CA PHE A 203 23.64 -6.87 -4.01
C PHE A 203 23.84 -6.96 -5.53
N GLY A 204 25.03 -7.39 -5.99
CA GLY A 204 25.34 -7.39 -7.43
C GLY A 204 25.44 -5.99 -8.03
N MET A 205 25.77 -4.99 -7.21
CA MET A 205 25.85 -3.58 -7.57
C MET A 205 27.29 -3.07 -7.42
N THR A 206 27.61 -1.98 -8.10
CA THR A 206 28.91 -1.29 -8.01
C THR A 206 28.78 0.13 -7.46
N THR A 207 27.66 0.78 -7.76
CA THR A 207 27.31 2.11 -7.28
C THR A 207 25.85 2.16 -6.87
N ILE A 208 25.48 3.12 -6.01
CA ILE A 208 24.07 3.48 -5.81
C ILE A 208 23.58 4.15 -7.10
N ASP A 209 22.90 3.39 -7.95
CA ASP A 209 22.38 3.90 -9.22
C ASP A 209 21.19 4.85 -9.06
N LYS A 210 20.80 5.52 -10.15
CA LYS A 210 19.73 6.53 -10.15
C LYS A 210 18.37 5.98 -9.76
N ASP A 211 18.10 4.71 -10.05
CA ASP A 211 16.82 4.08 -9.75
C ASP A 211 16.70 3.74 -8.28
N THR A 212 17.78 3.20 -7.72
CA THR A 212 17.96 2.98 -6.29
C THR A 212 17.87 4.31 -5.54
N GLU A 213 18.65 5.32 -5.96
CA GLU A 213 18.62 6.66 -5.35
C GLU A 213 17.20 7.25 -5.36
N ALA A 214 16.48 7.18 -6.48
CA ALA A 214 15.12 7.70 -6.59
C ALA A 214 14.12 6.99 -5.65
N LEU A 215 14.30 5.69 -5.41
CA LEU A 215 13.50 4.94 -4.42
C LEU A 215 13.83 5.32 -2.98
N LEU A 216 15.12 5.50 -2.65
CA LEU A 216 15.53 5.93 -1.32
C LEU A 216 15.06 7.36 -1.03
N VAL A 217 15.16 8.26 -2.01
CA VAL A 217 14.61 9.63 -1.91
C VAL A 217 13.10 9.58 -1.72
N LYS A 218 12.40 8.74 -2.48
CA LYS A 218 10.96 8.55 -2.33
C LYS A 218 10.58 8.09 -0.92
N LEU A 219 11.34 7.18 -0.29
CA LEU A 219 11.16 6.81 1.12
C LEU A 219 11.29 7.99 2.09
N VAL A 220 12.19 8.94 1.82
CA VAL A 220 12.31 10.16 2.63
C VAL A 220 11.07 11.05 2.50
N TYR A 221 10.55 11.22 1.26
CA TYR A 221 9.29 11.94 1.03
C TYR A 221 8.10 11.28 1.71
N ASP A 222 8.08 9.95 1.70
CA ASP A 222 7.03 9.18 2.34
C ASP A 222 6.99 9.39 3.84
N LEU A 223 8.17 9.40 4.47
CA LEU A 223 8.28 9.71 5.89
C LEU A 223 7.84 11.15 6.17
N ALA A 224 8.31 12.11 5.36
CA ALA A 224 7.94 13.51 5.53
C ALA A 224 6.43 13.74 5.41
N GLY A 225 5.75 13.02 4.52
CA GLY A 225 4.29 13.08 4.38
C GLY A 225 3.50 12.24 5.39
N SER A 226 4.15 11.37 6.17
CA SER A 226 3.50 10.58 7.21
C SER A 226 3.54 11.22 8.60
N GLU A 227 4.41 12.20 8.82
CA GLU A 227 4.56 12.91 10.11
C GLU A 227 3.63 14.14 10.19
N ASP A 228 3.15 14.47 11.41
CA ASP A 228 2.25 15.62 11.63
C ASP A 228 2.93 16.97 11.32
N GLU A 229 2.15 17.97 10.86
CA GLU A 229 2.59 19.33 10.44
C GLU A 229 3.46 20.11 11.45
N GLY A 230 3.54 19.69 12.72
CA GLY A 230 4.41 20.27 13.73
C GLY A 230 5.89 19.93 13.55
N THR A 231 6.19 18.95 12.71
CA THR A 231 7.53 18.50 12.34
C THR A 231 7.77 19.03 10.94
N LYS A 232 8.45 20.17 10.80
CA LYS A 232 9.01 20.55 9.49
C LYS A 232 10.34 19.83 9.37
N PRO A 233 10.45 18.67 8.70
CA PRO A 233 11.75 18.12 8.38
C PRO A 233 12.48 19.18 7.56
N THR A 234 13.42 19.88 8.20
CA THR A 234 14.25 20.87 7.52
C THR A 234 15.30 20.08 6.76
N LEU A 235 14.87 19.54 5.61
CA LEU A 235 15.74 19.03 4.56
C LEU A 235 16.62 20.19 4.08
N ILE A 236 17.87 20.23 4.53
CA ILE A 236 18.92 20.95 3.80
C ILE A 236 19.62 19.93 2.90
N THR A 237 18.91 19.54 1.85
CA THR A 237 19.44 19.61 0.49
C THR A 237 18.32 20.22 -0.33
N LYS A 238 18.65 21.26 -1.10
CA LYS A 238 17.73 22.04 -1.92
C LYS A 238 16.84 21.08 -2.77
N ILE A 239 15.56 20.92 -2.42
CA ILE A 239 14.35 20.97 -3.27
C ILE A 239 13.10 20.46 -2.52
N LEU A 240 11.98 21.01 -3.02
CA LEU A 240 10.60 21.11 -2.58
C LEU A 240 9.88 19.87 -2.03
N THR A 241 8.95 20.17 -1.12
CA THR A 241 7.80 19.42 -0.62
C THR A 241 6.91 18.88 -1.74
N ILE A 242 6.40 17.64 -1.60
CA ILE A 242 5.10 17.11 -2.10
C ILE A 242 4.87 15.72 -1.48
N ASP A 243 3.63 15.46 -1.07
CA ASP A 243 3.13 14.33 -0.26
C ASP A 243 3.07 12.95 -0.95
N GLY A 244 3.27 11.88 -0.17
CA GLY A 244 2.43 10.66 -0.20
C GLY A 244 3.09 9.27 -0.40
N LYS A 245 2.78 8.32 0.51
CA LYS A 245 2.93 6.85 0.34
C LYS A 245 1.65 6.06 0.68
N LEU A 246 1.57 4.82 0.17
CA LEU A 246 0.51 3.81 0.32
C LEU A 246 0.99 2.58 1.11
N VAL A 247 0.10 1.97 1.92
CA VAL A 247 0.22 0.59 2.46
C VAL A 247 -1.13 -0.14 2.33
N PHE A 248 -1.12 -1.38 1.84
CA PHE A 248 -2.29 -2.09 1.27
C PHE A 248 -3.08 -3.02 2.21
N ALA A 249 -2.78 -3.05 3.50
CA ALA A 249 -3.41 -4.03 4.41
C ALA A 249 -4.38 -3.42 5.44
N SER A 250 -4.30 -2.11 5.70
CA SER A 250 -5.22 -1.36 6.58
C SER A 250 -6.47 -0.83 5.85
N VAL A 251 -6.60 -1.17 4.56
CA VAL A 251 -7.52 -0.51 3.60
C VAL A 251 -8.97 -0.95 3.73
N MET A 252 -9.26 -2.09 4.38
CA MET A 252 -10.59 -2.69 4.29
C MET A 252 -11.70 -1.84 4.94
N GLY A 253 -11.48 -1.24 6.11
CA GLY A 253 -12.55 -0.51 6.83
C GLY A 253 -13.10 0.70 6.05
N PRO A 254 -12.29 1.76 5.82
CA PRO A 254 -12.71 2.95 5.09
C PRO A 254 -13.12 2.67 3.64
N THR A 255 -12.45 1.74 2.98
CA THR A 255 -12.76 1.37 1.58
C THR A 255 -14.08 0.65 1.47
N ASP A 256 -14.37 -0.29 2.37
CA ASP A 256 -15.65 -1.00 2.35
C ASP A 256 -16.82 -0.06 2.66
N GLN A 257 -16.61 0.93 3.55
CA GLN A 257 -17.57 2.01 3.77
C GLN A 257 -17.78 2.81 2.48
N LEU A 258 -16.72 3.30 1.84
CA LEU A 258 -16.84 4.06 0.59
C LEU A 258 -17.51 3.25 -0.54
N VAL A 259 -17.16 1.98 -0.68
CA VAL A 259 -17.78 1.06 -1.65
C VAL A 259 -19.28 0.90 -1.38
N ARG A 260 -19.68 0.76 -0.11
CA ARG A 260 -21.09 0.66 0.26
C ARG A 260 -21.84 1.93 -0.09
N GLU A 261 -21.32 3.09 0.27
CA GLU A 261 -21.97 4.38 0.01
C GLU A 261 -22.08 4.64 -1.50
N ILE A 262 -21.02 4.43 -2.29
CA ILE A 262 -21.05 4.54 -3.76
C ILE A 262 -22.11 3.60 -4.35
N THR A 263 -22.22 2.37 -3.83
CA THR A 263 -23.23 1.41 -4.28
C THR A 263 -24.65 1.93 -4.05
N GLU A 264 -24.92 2.47 -2.85
CA GLU A 264 -26.24 3.01 -2.50
C GLU A 264 -26.58 4.27 -3.30
N THR A 265 -25.62 5.17 -3.53
CA THR A 265 -25.83 6.35 -4.38
C THR A 265 -26.13 5.95 -5.83
N ILE A 266 -25.42 4.98 -6.39
CA ILE A 266 -25.71 4.47 -7.76
C ILE A 266 -27.10 3.86 -7.83
N LYS A 267 -27.51 3.04 -6.85
CA LYS A 267 -28.87 2.46 -6.78
C LYS A 267 -29.95 3.54 -6.74
N LYS A 268 -29.74 4.60 -5.95
CA LYS A 268 -30.69 5.72 -5.81
C LYS A 268 -30.79 6.56 -7.09
N LYS A 269 -29.64 6.93 -7.68
CA LYS A 269 -29.55 7.83 -8.84
C LYS A 269 -29.89 7.12 -10.16
N PHE A 270 -29.57 5.83 -10.28
CA PHE A 270 -29.71 5.06 -11.52
C PHE A 270 -30.51 3.76 -11.32
N LYS A 271 -31.81 3.90 -11.05
CA LYS A 271 -32.73 2.78 -10.71
C LYS A 271 -32.77 1.64 -11.73
N GLN A 272 -32.53 1.93 -13.02
CA GLN A 272 -32.56 0.96 -14.12
C GLN A 272 -31.23 0.22 -14.37
N ILE A 273 -30.18 0.54 -13.62
CA ILE A 273 -28.86 -0.09 -13.76
C ILE A 273 -28.69 -1.20 -12.72
N THR A 274 -28.15 -2.35 -13.15
CA THR A 274 -27.78 -3.42 -12.21
C THR A 274 -26.73 -2.91 -11.21
N PRO A 275 -26.90 -3.11 -9.89
CA PRO A 275 -25.94 -2.63 -8.91
C PRO A 275 -24.52 -3.18 -9.15
N PRO A 276 -23.47 -2.34 -9.05
CA PRO A 276 -22.09 -2.79 -9.22
C PRO A 276 -21.66 -3.72 -8.10
N LYS A 277 -20.80 -4.70 -8.42
CA LYS A 277 -20.10 -5.53 -7.43
C LYS A 277 -19.01 -4.70 -6.73
N PRO A 278 -18.66 -5.01 -5.46
CA PRO A 278 -17.60 -4.30 -4.73
C PRO A 278 -16.28 -4.17 -5.49
N SER A 279 -15.82 -5.22 -6.17
CA SER A 279 -14.58 -5.18 -6.97
C SER A 279 -14.64 -4.18 -8.13
N GLN A 280 -15.81 -3.98 -8.74
CA GLN A 280 -15.99 -3.02 -9.83
C GLN A 280 -15.86 -1.58 -9.33
N ILE A 281 -16.21 -1.31 -8.07
CA ILE A 281 -16.00 0.00 -7.45
C ILE A 281 -14.54 0.14 -7.02
N LYS A 282 -13.98 -0.86 -6.34
CA LYS A 282 -12.58 -0.85 -5.86
C LYS A 282 -11.57 -0.59 -6.98
N ASN A 283 -11.80 -1.12 -8.18
CA ASN A 283 -10.93 -0.90 -9.34
C ASN A 283 -10.93 0.54 -9.88
N HIS A 284 -11.85 1.39 -9.45
CA HIS A 284 -11.91 2.81 -9.81
C HIS A 284 -11.46 3.73 -8.68
N LEU A 285 -11.07 3.16 -7.54
CA LEU A 285 -10.62 3.91 -6.38
C LEU A 285 -9.11 3.95 -6.34
N TRP A 286 -8.58 5.13 -6.01
CA TRP A 286 -7.19 5.30 -5.61
C TRP A 286 -7.20 5.91 -4.21
N ILE A 287 -6.72 5.14 -3.24
CA ILE A 287 -6.86 5.45 -1.81
C ILE A 287 -5.47 5.55 -1.19
N PHE A 288 -5.25 6.61 -0.43
CA PHE A 288 -4.06 6.86 0.36
C PHE A 288 -4.45 6.80 1.83
N LEU A 289 -3.66 6.11 2.65
CA LEU A 289 -3.89 5.95 4.08
C LEU A 289 -2.61 6.25 4.83
N ASN A 290 -2.72 7.15 5.80
CA ASN A 290 -1.74 7.33 6.86
C ASN A 290 -2.43 7.00 8.19
N CYS A 291 -1.87 6.07 8.96
CA CYS A 291 -2.48 5.61 10.21
C CYS A 291 -1.43 5.17 11.23
N LEU A 292 -1.71 5.44 12.50
CA LEU A 292 -0.97 4.89 13.64
C LEU A 292 -1.73 3.69 14.20
N ILE A 293 -1.04 2.57 14.34
CA ILE A 293 -1.62 1.29 14.80
C ILE A 293 -0.81 0.78 15.98
N GLU A 294 -1.49 0.38 17.04
CA GLU A 294 -0.85 -0.22 18.22
C GLU A 294 -0.27 -1.60 17.89
N ASN A 295 0.94 -1.89 18.39
CA ASN A 295 1.53 -3.23 18.40
C ASN A 295 1.47 -3.97 17.04
N LEU A 296 1.94 -3.29 15.99
CA LEU A 296 1.95 -3.75 14.60
C LEU A 296 2.43 -5.20 14.42
N ALA A 297 1.73 -5.96 13.56
CA ALA A 297 2.13 -7.30 13.13
C ALA A 297 2.09 -7.39 11.59
N PHE A 298 3.14 -7.99 11.01
CA PHE A 298 3.32 -8.10 9.56
C PHE A 298 3.53 -9.54 9.12
N ASP A 299 3.43 -9.79 7.82
CA ASP A 299 3.70 -11.10 7.19
C ASP A 299 5.16 -11.53 7.29
N SER A 300 6.08 -10.57 7.29
CA SER A 300 7.52 -10.78 7.24
C SER A 300 8.28 -9.58 7.79
N GLN A 301 9.61 -9.72 7.91
CA GLN A 301 10.49 -8.62 8.33
C GLN A 301 10.49 -7.44 7.34
N THR A 302 10.11 -7.67 6.07
CA THR A 302 10.02 -6.58 5.08
C THR A 302 8.91 -5.59 5.42
N LYS A 303 7.88 -6.03 6.16
CA LYS A 303 6.72 -5.25 6.61
C LYS A 303 5.83 -4.74 5.46
N ASP A 304 5.78 -5.49 4.35
CA ASP A 304 4.97 -5.15 3.17
C ASP A 304 3.46 -5.30 3.42
N THR A 305 3.06 -6.32 4.21
CA THR A 305 1.64 -6.60 4.52
C THR A 305 1.38 -6.61 6.02
N LEU A 306 0.52 -5.71 6.51
CA LEU A 306 -0.02 -5.78 7.88
C LEU A 306 -0.93 -7.00 8.01
N THR A 307 -0.70 -7.84 9.02
CA THR A 307 -1.49 -9.06 9.28
C THR A 307 -2.36 -8.94 10.52
N LEU A 308 -2.17 -7.87 11.30
CA LEU A 308 -2.94 -7.61 12.52
C LEU A 308 -4.44 -7.51 12.23
N GLN A 309 -5.26 -8.12 13.09
CA GLN A 309 -6.72 -8.05 12.98
C GLN A 309 -7.23 -6.66 13.38
N ARG A 310 -8.28 -6.18 12.71
CA ARG A 310 -8.84 -4.83 12.94
C ARG A 310 -9.21 -4.56 14.41
N SER A 311 -9.68 -5.59 15.13
CA SER A 311 -10.04 -5.48 16.55
C SER A 311 -8.85 -5.14 17.46
N ALA A 312 -7.63 -5.40 17.01
CA ALA A 312 -6.39 -5.16 17.75
C ALA A 312 -5.67 -3.87 17.35
N PHE A 313 -6.26 -3.02 16.49
CA PHE A 313 -5.60 -1.80 16.01
C PHE A 313 -5.43 -0.71 17.09
N GLY A 314 -6.13 -0.81 18.22
CA GLY A 314 -6.16 0.22 19.26
C GLY A 314 -7.04 1.42 18.91
N SER A 315 -7.40 1.59 17.64
CA SER A 315 -8.28 2.66 17.15
C SER A 315 -9.25 2.16 16.07
N THR A 316 -10.29 2.94 15.78
CA THR A 316 -11.21 2.67 14.67
C THR A 316 -11.15 3.81 13.65
N ALA A 317 -11.10 3.44 12.38
CA ALA A 317 -11.26 4.38 11.27
C ALA A 317 -12.67 4.23 10.68
N VAL A 318 -13.50 5.25 10.85
CA VAL A 318 -14.84 5.38 10.27
C VAL A 318 -14.89 6.72 9.54
N LEU A 319 -15.28 6.72 8.27
CA LEU A 319 -15.49 7.95 7.53
C LEU A 319 -16.72 8.67 8.09
N SER A 320 -16.63 9.96 8.35
CA SER A 320 -17.76 10.73 8.85
C SER A 320 -18.87 10.84 7.79
N ASP A 321 -20.12 10.92 8.24
CA ASP A 321 -21.27 11.13 7.34
C ASP A 321 -21.12 12.39 6.49
N ASP A 322 -20.48 13.43 7.04
CA ASP A 322 -20.18 14.67 6.32
C ASP A 322 -19.15 14.45 5.20
N PHE A 323 -18.12 13.62 5.43
CA PHE A 323 -17.16 13.25 4.39
C PHE A 323 -17.84 12.45 3.28
N VAL A 324 -18.71 11.51 3.65
CA VAL A 324 -19.49 10.69 2.71
C VAL A 324 -20.48 11.57 1.92
N LYS A 325 -21.21 12.48 2.56
CA LYS A 325 -22.16 13.36 1.86
C LYS A 325 -21.46 14.41 0.99
N LYS A 326 -20.34 14.97 1.46
CA LYS A 326 -19.52 15.88 0.64
C LYS A 326 -18.90 15.17 -0.56
N SER A 327 -18.72 13.85 -0.52
CA SER A 327 -18.31 13.07 -1.70
C SER A 327 -19.37 13.07 -2.83
N GLU A 328 -20.64 13.34 -2.52
CA GLU A 328 -21.70 13.53 -3.52
C GLU A 328 -21.72 14.97 -4.11
N ILE A 329 -21.09 15.96 -3.46
CA ILE A 329 -21.08 17.38 -3.85
C ILE A 329 -19.66 17.79 -4.27
N LEU A 330 -19.23 17.42 -5.48
CA LEU A 330 -17.89 17.79 -5.97
C LEU A 330 -17.90 18.49 -7.32
N SER A 331 -18.65 19.59 -7.37
CA SER A 331 -18.17 20.81 -8.02
C SER A 331 -17.48 21.68 -6.96
N THR A 332 -16.14 21.77 -7.05
CA THR A 332 -15.27 22.81 -6.43
C THR A 332 -15.24 22.96 -4.90
N GLN A 333 -14.15 22.52 -4.25
CA GLN A 333 -13.10 23.31 -3.55
C GLN A 333 -12.37 22.44 -2.51
N ILE A 334 -11.05 22.65 -2.41
CA ILE A 334 -10.22 22.18 -1.29
C ILE A 334 -10.67 23.01 -0.08
N TYR A 335 -11.15 22.36 0.98
CA TYR A 335 -11.50 23.06 2.21
C TYR A 335 -10.35 22.93 3.21
N ASP A 336 -9.70 24.05 3.48
CA ASP A 336 -8.96 24.32 4.70
C ASP A 336 -9.99 24.46 5.84
N TRP A 337 -9.85 23.70 6.93
CA TRP A 337 -10.82 23.71 8.05
C TRP A 337 -10.27 24.51 9.22
N ASN A 338 -10.77 25.73 9.37
CA ASN A 338 -10.58 26.57 10.55
C ASN A 338 -11.73 26.27 11.54
N ILE A 339 -11.45 25.66 12.72
CA ILE A 339 -12.44 25.52 13.80
C ILE A 339 -12.00 26.30 15.04
N THR A 340 -12.89 27.19 15.45
CA THR A 340 -12.87 28.01 16.66
C THR A 340 -13.46 27.25 17.86
N ASP A 341 -12.71 26.34 18.49
CA ASP A 341 -12.95 25.93 19.89
C ASP A 341 -11.62 25.52 20.56
N LYS A 342 -11.27 26.20 21.66
CA LYS A 342 -9.96 26.10 22.31
C LYS A 342 -9.80 24.84 23.17
N THR A 343 -10.88 24.15 23.50
CA THR A 343 -10.84 23.04 24.47
C THR A 343 -10.43 21.70 23.83
N TYR A 344 -10.66 21.54 22.53
CA TYR A 344 -10.40 20.28 21.79
C TYR A 344 -9.03 20.22 21.08
N GLN A 345 -8.18 21.24 21.22
CA GLN A 345 -6.89 21.32 20.50
C GLN A 345 -5.78 20.35 20.96
N ARG A 346 -5.95 19.63 22.09
CA ARG A 346 -4.87 18.78 22.66
C ARG A 346 -5.04 17.27 22.45
N LEU A 347 -6.23 16.79 22.10
CA LEU A 347 -6.53 15.34 22.01
C LEU A 347 -6.81 14.85 20.59
N ILE A 348 -7.01 15.75 19.64
CA ILE A 348 -7.34 15.40 18.25
C ILE A 348 -6.33 16.08 17.31
N LYS A 349 -5.06 15.69 17.47
CA LYS A 349 -4.02 15.88 16.44
C LYS A 349 -3.64 14.56 15.76
N VAL A 350 -4.38 13.47 15.99
CA VAL A 350 -4.23 12.18 15.31
C VAL A 350 -5.07 12.16 14.01
N LEU A 351 -5.19 13.30 13.33
CA LEU A 351 -6.17 13.49 12.27
C LEU A 351 -5.67 12.92 10.94
N PHE A 352 -6.10 11.69 10.68
CA PHE A 352 -6.29 11.08 9.36
C PHE A 352 -6.44 12.11 8.24
N THR A 353 -5.36 12.35 7.50
CA THR A 353 -5.46 13.08 6.24
C THR A 353 -5.80 12.06 5.14
N PHE A 354 -7.09 11.79 4.97
CA PHE A 354 -7.59 11.10 3.78
C PHE A 354 -7.55 12.07 2.60
N PHE A 355 -6.48 12.05 1.80
CA PHE A 355 -6.55 12.59 0.44
C PHE A 355 -7.34 11.62 -0.43
N LEU A 356 -8.67 11.74 -0.38
CA LEU A 356 -9.51 11.18 -1.43
C LEU A 356 -9.73 12.31 -2.44
N VAL A 357 -8.97 12.29 -3.53
CA VAL A 357 -9.21 13.14 -4.69
C VAL A 357 -10.54 12.72 -5.31
N LEU A 358 -11.64 13.25 -4.80
CA LEU A 358 -13.00 12.97 -5.29
C LEU A 358 -13.51 14.02 -6.28
N LYS A 359 -12.62 14.76 -6.97
CA LYS A 359 -13.02 15.37 -8.25
C LYS A 359 -13.18 14.29 -9.33
N THR A 360 -13.82 13.18 -9.00
CA THR A 360 -13.93 12.03 -9.89
C THR A 360 -15.38 11.89 -10.30
N ASN A 361 -15.57 11.81 -11.61
CA ASN A 361 -16.83 11.39 -12.20
C ASN A 361 -17.08 9.89 -11.93
N ILE A 362 -16.70 9.37 -10.75
CA ILE A 362 -16.57 7.95 -10.45
C ILE A 362 -17.93 7.27 -10.43
N ILE A 363 -18.93 7.91 -9.81
CA ILE A 363 -20.30 7.42 -9.76
C ILE A 363 -20.85 7.28 -11.18
N ASP A 364 -20.71 8.32 -12.01
CA ASP A 364 -21.25 8.29 -13.38
C ASP A 364 -20.41 7.40 -14.31
N ASN A 365 -19.09 7.31 -14.13
CA ASN A 365 -18.22 6.40 -14.88
C ASN A 365 -18.55 4.94 -14.57
N ILE A 366 -18.70 4.58 -13.30
CA ILE A 366 -19.12 3.24 -12.88
C ILE A 366 -20.52 2.95 -13.42
N ALA A 367 -21.48 3.88 -13.25
CA ALA A 367 -22.83 3.72 -13.77
C ALA A 367 -22.82 3.51 -15.30
N LYS A 368 -22.03 4.29 -16.04
CA LYS A 368 -21.87 4.15 -17.50
C LYS A 368 -21.32 2.77 -17.87
N LEU A 369 -20.30 2.29 -17.19
CA LEU A 369 -19.73 0.95 -17.40
C LEU A 369 -20.75 -0.16 -17.09
N MET A 370 -21.52 0.00 -16.01
CA MET A 370 -22.57 -0.95 -15.64
C MET A 370 -23.69 -1.01 -16.68
N LYS A 371 -24.09 0.16 -17.22
CA LYS A 371 -25.08 0.24 -18.31
C LYS A 371 -24.58 -0.48 -19.57
N VAL A 372 -23.34 -0.22 -20.00
CA VAL A 372 -22.74 -0.89 -21.16
C VAL A 372 -22.70 -2.41 -20.97
N LYS A 373 -22.33 -2.87 -19.78
CA LYS A 373 -22.29 -4.31 -19.47
C LYS A 373 -23.68 -4.94 -19.48
N GLN A 374 -24.69 -4.25 -18.97
CA GLN A 374 -26.08 -4.69 -19.01
C GLN A 374 -26.61 -4.75 -20.45
N GLU A 375 -26.33 -3.73 -21.28
CA GLU A 375 -26.66 -3.74 -22.71
C GLU A 375 -25.98 -4.88 -23.46
N GLN A 376 -24.70 -5.15 -23.17
CA GLN A 376 -23.99 -6.30 -23.75
C GLN A 376 -24.61 -7.64 -23.33
N GLN A 377 -25.07 -7.77 -22.10
CA GLN A 377 -25.78 -8.96 -21.64
C GLN A 377 -27.14 -9.10 -22.33
N LEU A 378 -27.88 -8.01 -22.47
CA LEU A 378 -29.15 -7.98 -23.21
C LEU A 378 -28.96 -8.37 -24.68
N ARG A 379 -27.89 -7.90 -25.33
CA ARG A 379 -27.54 -8.29 -26.71
C ARG A 379 -27.23 -9.78 -26.85
N LYS A 380 -26.72 -10.45 -25.82
CA LYS A 380 -26.51 -11.91 -25.85
C LYS A 380 -27.82 -12.70 -25.76
N THR A 381 -28.86 -12.08 -25.21
CA THR A 381 -30.23 -12.62 -25.17
C THR A 381 -31.10 -12.13 -26.32
N ASP A 382 -30.58 -11.25 -27.17
CA ASP A 382 -31.27 -10.74 -28.34
C ASP A 382 -31.22 -11.77 -29.48
N GLY A 383 -32.28 -12.57 -29.55
CA GLY A 383 -32.77 -13.19 -30.79
C GLY A 383 -32.03 -14.41 -31.33
N HIS A 384 -32.12 -15.56 -30.66
CA HIS A 384 -32.31 -16.81 -31.42
C HIS A 384 -33.80 -16.92 -31.76
N LYS A 385 -34.13 -17.21 -33.03
CA LYS A 385 -35.52 -17.45 -33.47
C LYS A 385 -36.13 -18.55 -32.60
N LEU A 386 -36.99 -18.18 -31.66
CA LEU A 386 -37.76 -19.13 -30.87
C LEU A 386 -38.94 -19.62 -31.70
N SER A 387 -39.16 -20.93 -31.73
CA SER A 387 -40.28 -21.52 -32.46
C SER A 387 -41.64 -21.22 -31.83
N ARG A 388 -41.66 -20.82 -30.55
CA ARG A 388 -42.86 -20.46 -29.81
C ARG A 388 -42.49 -19.47 -28.70
N ILE A 389 -43.31 -18.45 -28.51
CA ILE A 389 -43.11 -17.45 -27.45
C ILE A 389 -44.10 -17.76 -26.32
N SER A 390 -43.60 -17.94 -25.10
CA SER A 390 -44.41 -18.16 -23.90
C SER A 390 -44.19 -17.03 -22.90
N GLY A 391 -45.22 -16.68 -22.11
CA GLY A 391 -45.11 -15.68 -21.03
C GLY A 391 -45.53 -14.27 -21.41
N ILE A 392 -45.98 -14.03 -22.64
CA ILE A 392 -46.63 -12.78 -23.02
C ILE A 392 -48.12 -12.91 -22.69
N ALA A 393 -48.54 -12.30 -21.58
CA ALA A 393 -49.94 -12.28 -21.18
C ALA A 393 -50.79 -11.63 -22.27
N LYS A 394 -51.93 -12.26 -22.61
CA LYS A 394 -52.84 -11.84 -23.69
C LYS A 394 -52.34 -12.06 -25.13
N LEU A 395 -51.22 -12.73 -25.37
CA LEU A 395 -50.88 -13.17 -26.73
C LEU A 395 -51.63 -14.46 -27.09
N ASP A 396 -52.40 -14.42 -28.16
CA ASP A 396 -52.94 -15.60 -28.84
C ASP A 396 -52.09 -15.85 -30.09
N ASP A 397 -51.07 -16.71 -29.97
CA ASP A 397 -50.11 -16.96 -31.04
C ASP A 397 -50.67 -17.86 -32.14
N ALA A 398 -50.26 -17.65 -33.40
CA ALA A 398 -50.66 -18.53 -34.50
C ALA A 398 -49.97 -19.90 -34.34
N ASN A 399 -50.65 -21.00 -34.67
CA ASN A 399 -50.07 -22.34 -34.49
C ASN A 399 -48.76 -22.54 -35.28
N GLN A 400 -48.61 -21.85 -36.42
CA GLN A 400 -47.43 -21.93 -37.27
C GLN A 400 -46.45 -20.75 -37.11
N ALA A 401 -46.70 -19.83 -36.18
CA ALA A 401 -45.76 -18.76 -35.86
C ALA A 401 -44.40 -19.35 -35.44
N GLY A 402 -43.30 -18.71 -35.85
CA GLY A 402 -41.94 -19.18 -35.56
C GLY A 402 -41.47 -20.43 -36.33
N THR A 403 -42.36 -21.17 -37.00
CA THR A 403 -42.00 -22.37 -37.78
C THR A 403 -41.42 -22.03 -39.17
N ARG A 404 -41.22 -23.05 -40.03
CA ARG A 404 -40.87 -22.89 -41.45
C ARG A 404 -41.93 -22.13 -42.26
N ASN A 405 -43.18 -22.14 -41.80
CA ASN A 405 -44.29 -21.44 -42.43
C ASN A 405 -44.56 -20.06 -41.79
N GLY A 406 -43.68 -19.60 -40.90
CA GLY A 406 -43.88 -18.34 -40.17
C GLY A 406 -44.03 -17.11 -41.08
N SER A 407 -43.46 -17.13 -42.30
CA SER A 407 -43.65 -16.07 -43.30
C SER A 407 -45.08 -15.93 -43.82
N ARG A 408 -45.92 -16.96 -43.63
CA ARG A 408 -47.34 -16.96 -43.98
C ARG A 408 -48.23 -16.52 -42.82
N CYS A 409 -47.66 -16.35 -41.63
CA CYS A 409 -48.41 -15.95 -40.46
C CYS A 409 -48.53 -14.43 -40.38
N THR A 410 -49.67 -13.96 -39.89
CA THR A 410 -49.97 -12.54 -39.64
C THR A 410 -50.30 -12.37 -38.16
N LEU A 411 -49.68 -11.37 -37.53
CA LEU A 411 -50.05 -10.93 -36.19
C LEU A 411 -50.99 -9.73 -36.31
N ILE A 412 -52.19 -9.86 -35.75
CA ILE A 412 -53.20 -8.80 -35.69
C ILE A 412 -52.98 -8.05 -34.38
N LEU A 413 -52.60 -6.77 -34.50
CA LEU A 413 -52.50 -5.87 -33.35
C LEU A 413 -53.84 -5.14 -33.17
N THR A 414 -54.38 -5.17 -31.96
CA THR A 414 -55.69 -4.57 -31.65
C THR A 414 -55.55 -3.45 -30.63
N GLU A 415 -56.41 -2.44 -30.67
CA GLU A 415 -56.31 -1.25 -29.78
C GLU A 415 -56.63 -1.53 -28.29
N GLY A 416 -57.19 -2.70 -27.98
CA GLY A 416 -57.48 -3.13 -26.62
C GLY A 416 -58.26 -4.44 -26.56
N ASP A 417 -58.62 -4.88 -25.35
CA ASP A 417 -59.22 -6.22 -25.12
C ASP A 417 -60.56 -6.42 -25.85
N SER A 418 -61.34 -5.35 -26.04
CA SER A 418 -62.62 -5.40 -26.80
C SER A 418 -62.38 -5.73 -28.28
N ALA A 419 -61.42 -5.06 -28.92
CA ALA A 419 -61.04 -5.32 -30.30
C ALA A 419 -60.34 -6.67 -30.46
N LYS A 420 -59.56 -7.07 -29.45
CA LYS A 420 -58.97 -8.40 -29.37
C LYS A 420 -60.03 -9.50 -29.37
N ALA A 421 -61.07 -9.37 -28.54
CA ALA A 421 -62.14 -10.36 -28.46
C ALA A 421 -62.84 -10.55 -29.82
N LEU A 422 -63.07 -9.45 -30.55
CA LEU A 422 -63.59 -9.50 -31.91
C LEU A 422 -62.63 -10.23 -32.87
N ALA A 423 -61.34 -9.89 -32.86
CA ALA A 423 -60.35 -10.55 -33.71
C ALA A 423 -60.23 -12.05 -33.40
N VAL A 424 -60.24 -12.44 -32.12
CA VAL A 424 -60.21 -13.85 -31.67
C VAL A 424 -61.47 -14.60 -32.11
N SER A 425 -62.64 -13.95 -32.12
CA SER A 425 -63.87 -14.55 -32.64
C SER A 425 -63.77 -14.87 -34.14
N GLY A 426 -63.13 -13.99 -34.92
CA GLY A 426 -62.88 -14.20 -36.35
C GLY A 426 -61.94 -15.37 -36.64
N LEU A 427 -61.01 -15.68 -35.73
CA LEU A 427 -60.11 -16.85 -35.85
C LEU A 427 -60.85 -18.18 -35.86
N SER A 428 -62.06 -18.25 -35.31
CA SER A 428 -62.89 -19.47 -35.39
C SER A 428 -63.36 -19.77 -36.82
N ILE A 429 -63.36 -18.77 -37.70
CA ILE A 429 -63.77 -18.87 -39.11
C ILE A 429 -62.55 -19.05 -40.01
N VAL A 430 -61.51 -18.24 -39.85
CA VAL A 430 -60.32 -18.25 -40.72
C VAL A 430 -59.25 -19.26 -40.30
N GLY A 431 -59.40 -19.86 -39.11
CA GLY A 431 -58.43 -20.79 -38.53
C GLY A 431 -57.30 -20.10 -37.76
N ARG A 432 -56.64 -20.87 -36.88
CA ARG A 432 -55.56 -20.39 -35.99
C ARG A 432 -54.15 -20.66 -36.50
N ASP A 433 -54.01 -21.25 -37.68
CA ASP A 433 -52.70 -21.69 -38.16
C ASP A 433 -51.79 -20.53 -38.57
N HIS A 434 -52.37 -19.51 -39.18
CA HIS A 434 -51.63 -18.39 -39.77
C HIS A 434 -52.01 -17.02 -39.18
N PHE A 435 -52.85 -16.98 -38.15
CA PHE A 435 -53.30 -15.72 -37.56
C PHE A 435 -53.16 -15.76 -36.05
N GLY A 436 -52.38 -14.82 -35.51
CA GLY A 436 -52.27 -14.55 -34.08
C GLY A 436 -52.83 -13.17 -33.75
N VAL A 437 -53.15 -12.92 -32.48
CA VAL A 437 -53.76 -11.65 -32.03
C VAL A 437 -53.08 -11.18 -30.74
N PHE A 438 -52.74 -9.89 -30.67
CA PHE A 438 -52.22 -9.25 -29.47
C PHE A 438 -52.85 -7.84 -29.29
N PRO A 439 -53.37 -7.51 -28.09
CA PRO A 439 -53.91 -6.18 -27.78
C PRO A 439 -52.85 -5.15 -27.42
#